data_AF-A0A947V1R5-F1
#
_entry.id   AF-A0A947V1R5-F1
#
_cell.length_a   1.000
_cell.length_b   1.000
_cell.length_c   1.000
_cell.angle_alpha   90.00
_cell.angle_beta   90.00
_cell.angle_gamma   90.00
#
_symmetry.space_group_name_H-M   'P 1'
#
loop_
_entity.id
_entity.type
_entity.pdbx_description
1 polymer ?
#
loop_
_entity_poly.entity_id
_entity_poly.type
_entity_poly.pdbx_seq_one_letter_code
_entity_poly.pdbx_strand_id
1 'polypeptide(L)'
;MNNEIDALLPQVRQPSRYGGNELHVVKKEWDSVSLRMVLAFPDLYELGMSHQGLQILYHIVNARENLVAERVYTPDRDLEELLRSHRLPLFSL
;
A
#
# COMPACT_ATOMS: atom_id res chain seq x y z
N MET A 1 -6.61 -8.95 -4.22
CA MET A 1 -7.07 -7.62 -3.76
C MET A 1 -8.57 -7.72 -3.54
N ASN A 2 -9.18 -6.86 -2.71
CA ASN A 2 -10.60 -6.98 -2.40
C ASN A 2 -11.42 -6.61 -3.65
N ASN A 3 -12.34 -7.47 -4.11
CA ASN A 3 -13.06 -7.28 -5.39
C ASN A 3 -13.79 -5.92 -5.48
N GLU A 4 -14.18 -5.35 -4.34
CA GLU A 4 -14.83 -4.04 -4.27
C GLU A 4 -13.85 -2.89 -4.57
N ILE A 5 -12.61 -2.94 -4.08
CA ILE A 5 -11.58 -1.92 -4.34
C ILE A 5 -11.22 -1.94 -5.83
N ASP A 6 -11.02 -3.13 -6.39
CA ASP A 6 -10.65 -3.30 -7.80
C ASP A 6 -11.71 -2.71 -8.74
N ALA A 7 -12.99 -2.73 -8.35
CA ALA A 7 -14.08 -2.12 -9.10
C ALA A 7 -14.13 -0.58 -9.00
N LEU A 8 -13.52 0.01 -7.96
CA LEU A 8 -13.43 1.46 -7.77
C LEU A 8 -12.21 2.06 -8.46
N LEU A 9 -11.11 1.31 -8.60
CA LEU A 9 -9.87 1.83 -9.20
C LEU A 9 -10.06 2.45 -10.60
N PRO A 10 -10.88 1.92 -11.53
CA PRO A 10 -11.09 2.56 -12.83
C PRO A 10 -11.76 3.95 -12.77
N GLN A 11 -12.33 4.33 -11.62
CA GLN A 11 -13.06 5.58 -11.44
C GLN A 11 -12.17 6.72 -10.93
N VAL A 12 -10.94 6.44 -10.52
CA VAL A 12 -9.99 7.44 -10.02
C VAL A 12 -9.05 7.91 -11.12
N ARG A 13 -8.47 9.09 -10.97
CA ARG A 13 -7.64 9.76 -11.99
C ARG A 13 -6.32 9.02 -12.25
N GLN A 14 -5.75 8.40 -11.23
CA GLN A 14 -4.47 7.68 -11.29
C GLN A 14 -4.57 6.30 -10.63
N PRO A 15 -5.23 5.32 -11.28
CA PRO A 15 -5.46 3.98 -10.71
C PRO A 15 -4.17 3.23 -10.40
N SER A 16 -3.11 3.50 -11.16
CA SER A 16 -1.79 2.88 -11.04
C SER A 16 -1.14 3.09 -9.68
N ARG A 17 -1.50 4.16 -8.95
CA ARG A 17 -1.05 4.43 -7.57
C ARG A 17 -1.46 3.35 -6.57
N TYR A 18 -2.48 2.56 -6.90
CA TYR A 18 -3.17 1.69 -5.96
C TYR A 18 -3.12 0.21 -6.36
N GLY A 19 -2.43 -0.12 -7.46
CA GLY A 19 -2.48 -1.44 -8.07
C GLY A 19 -1.65 -2.54 -7.36
N GLY A 20 -0.80 -2.20 -6.39
CA GLY A 20 -0.02 -3.18 -5.61
C GLY A 20 0.94 -4.07 -6.41
N ASN A 21 1.30 -3.65 -7.64
CA ASN A 21 2.16 -4.40 -8.58
C ASN A 21 3.47 -3.66 -8.87
N GLU A 22 4.02 -2.99 -7.86
CA GLU A 22 5.30 -2.29 -8.00
C GLU A 22 6.47 -3.25 -8.22
N LEU A 23 7.49 -2.77 -8.94
CA LEU A 23 8.79 -3.42 -8.90
C LEU A 23 9.28 -3.39 -7.44
N HIS A 24 9.62 -4.57 -6.91
CA HIS A 24 10.09 -4.84 -5.54
C HIS A 24 9.03 -5.03 -4.45
N VAL A 25 7.77 -5.28 -4.80
CA VAL A 25 6.81 -5.79 -3.80
C VAL A 25 7.30 -7.13 -3.27
N VAL A 26 7.52 -7.20 -1.96
CA VAL A 26 7.85 -8.44 -1.27
C VAL A 26 6.56 -9.07 -0.76
N LYS A 27 6.24 -10.26 -1.28
CA LYS A 27 5.11 -11.07 -0.83
C LYS A 27 5.63 -12.26 -0.04
N LYS A 28 5.10 -12.45 1.17
CA LYS A 28 5.39 -13.58 2.05
C LYS A 28 4.09 -14.25 2.46
N GLU A 29 4.16 -15.55 2.73
CA GLU A 29 3.02 -16.28 3.26
C GLU A 29 2.59 -15.67 4.59
N TRP A 30 1.30 -15.35 4.70
CA TRP A 30 0.79 -14.56 5.82
C TRP A 30 1.04 -15.25 7.17
N ASP A 31 0.90 -16.58 7.20
CA ASP A 31 1.04 -17.38 8.41
C ASP A 31 2.49 -17.82 8.70
N SER A 32 3.44 -17.52 7.81
CA SER A 32 4.87 -17.84 8.02
C SER A 32 5.65 -16.74 8.73
N VAL A 33 5.08 -15.54 8.85
CA VAL A 33 5.72 -14.38 9.49
C VAL A 33 5.23 -14.19 10.93
N SER A 34 6.15 -13.83 11.82
CA SER A 34 5.86 -13.61 13.24
C SER A 34 5.38 -12.19 13.55
N LEU A 35 5.65 -11.23 12.65
CA LEU A 35 5.23 -9.84 12.80
C LEU A 35 4.96 -9.22 11.43
N ARG A 36 3.85 -8.49 11.37
CA ARG A 36 3.33 -7.81 10.18
C ARG A 36 3.23 -6.33 10.49
N MET A 37 3.79 -5.51 9.63
CA MET A 37 3.84 -4.06 9.82
C MET A 37 3.36 -3.35 8.56
N VAL A 38 2.86 -2.13 8.76
CA VAL A 38 2.53 -1.23 7.68
C VAL A 38 3.32 0.06 7.89
N LEU A 39 4.08 0.47 6.89
CA LEU A 39 4.79 1.73 6.87
C LEU A 39 3.87 2.79 6.25
N ALA A 40 3.30 3.65 7.08
CA ALA A 40 2.41 4.72 6.66
C ALA A 40 3.19 5.98 6.30
N PHE A 41 2.99 6.47 5.08
CA PHE A 41 3.52 7.74 4.62
C PHE A 41 2.37 8.75 4.46
N PRO A 42 2.43 9.91 5.12
CA PRO A 42 1.31 10.85 5.20
C PRO A 42 1.22 11.76 3.97
N ASP A 43 1.43 11.21 2.77
CA ASP A 43 1.34 11.94 1.52
C ASP A 43 1.02 11.01 0.34
N LEU A 44 0.85 11.58 -0.85
CA LEU A 44 0.59 10.86 -2.09
C LEU A 44 1.68 9.84 -2.41
N TYR A 45 1.27 8.80 -3.14
CA TYR A 45 2.12 7.71 -3.60
C TYR A 45 3.41 8.18 -4.27
N GLU A 46 3.36 9.15 -5.19
CA GLU A 46 4.55 9.61 -5.92
C GLU A 46 5.59 10.28 -5.02
N LEU A 47 5.12 10.99 -3.99
CA LEU A 47 5.98 11.65 -3.01
C LEU A 47 6.58 10.62 -2.06
N GLY A 48 5.77 9.67 -1.59
CA GLY A 48 6.22 8.62 -0.70
C GLY A 48 7.13 7.58 -1.35
N MET A 49 6.91 7.26 -2.63
CA MET A 49 7.79 6.39 -3.44
C MET A 49 9.21 6.94 -3.54
N SER A 50 9.36 8.26 -3.60
CA SER A 50 10.66 8.91 -3.69
C SER A 50 11.34 9.08 -2.32
N HIS A 51 10.69 8.66 -1.23
CA HIS A 51 11.21 8.84 0.13
C HIS A 51 12.22 7.75 0.50
N GLN A 52 13.51 8.09 0.46
CA GLN A 52 14.62 7.14 0.68
C GLN A 52 14.54 6.43 2.04
N GLY A 53 14.16 7.14 3.12
CA GLY A 53 14.01 6.52 4.43
C GLY A 53 12.93 5.45 4.48
N LEU A 54 11.84 5.63 3.71
CA LEU A 54 10.75 4.67 3.65
C LEU A 54 11.21 3.41 2.90
N GLN A 55 11.93 3.58 1.79
CA GLN A 55 12.52 2.47 1.03
C GLN A 55 13.52 1.67 1.87
N ILE A 56 14.40 2.34 2.61
CA ILE A 56 15.38 1.68 3.49
C ILE A 56 14.67 0.86 4.56
N LEU A 57 13.69 1.42 5.25
CA LEU A 57 12.93 0.71 6.28
C LEU A 57 12.17 -0.49 5.69
N TYR A 58 11.49 -0.30 4.55
CA TYR A 58 10.80 -1.36 3.84
C TYR A 58 11.75 -2.51 3.50
N HIS A 59 12.93 -2.19 2.96
CA HIS A 59 13.95 -3.17 2.63
C HIS A 59 14.48 -3.92 3.86
N ILE A 60 14.86 -3.19 4.92
CA ILE A 60 15.40 -3.79 6.15
C ILE A 60 14.42 -4.77 6.79
N VAL A 61 13.13 -4.41 6.84
CA VAL A 61 12.10 -5.29 7.42
C VAL A 61 11.90 -6.51 6.51
N ASN A 62 11.69 -6.28 5.21
CA ASN A 62 11.37 -7.36 4.29
C ASN A 62 12.56 -8.28 3.98
N ALA A 63 13.79 -7.89 4.28
CA ALA A 63 14.96 -8.76 4.22
C ALA A 63 14.95 -9.86 5.30
N ARG A 64 14.16 -9.73 6.38
CA ARG A 64 14.08 -10.75 7.44
C ARG A 64 13.03 -11.79 7.11
N GLU A 65 13.38 -13.07 7.13
CA GLU A 65 12.47 -14.16 6.73
C GLU A 65 11.11 -14.14 7.46
N ASN A 66 11.12 -13.86 8.77
CA ASN A 66 9.94 -13.91 9.63
C ASN A 66 9.19 -12.57 9.78
N LEU A 67 9.54 -11.52 9.04
CA LEU A 67 8.85 -10.22 9.09
C LEU A 67 8.29 -9.83 7.73
N VAL A 68 7.18 -9.10 7.71
CA VAL A 68 6.69 -8.43 6.50
C VAL A 68 6.33 -6.99 6.79
N ALA A 69 6.71 -6.10 5.88
CA ALA A 69 6.21 -4.74 5.84
C ALA A 69 5.46 -4.51 4.52
N GLU A 70 4.28 -3.93 4.61
CA GLU A 70 3.58 -3.30 3.50
C GLU A 70 3.69 -1.77 3.61
N ARG A 71 3.28 -1.05 2.57
CA ARG A 71 3.29 0.43 2.58
C ARG A 71 1.87 0.95 2.45
N VAL A 72 1.58 2.09 3.05
CA VAL A 72 0.31 2.79 2.82
C VAL A 72 0.59 4.28 2.63
N TYR A 73 -0.12 4.87 1.69
CA TYR A 73 0.00 6.27 1.32
C TYR A 73 -1.35 6.96 1.55
N THR A 74 -1.32 8.29 1.62
CA THR A 74 -2.57 9.05 1.66
C THR A 74 -3.25 8.92 0.30
N PRO A 75 -4.52 8.46 0.24
CA PRO A 75 -5.25 8.42 -1.02
C PRO A 75 -5.45 9.85 -1.53
N ASP A 76 -5.41 10.03 -2.85
CA ASP A 76 -5.85 11.30 -3.43
C ASP A 76 -7.36 11.49 -3.18
N ARG A 77 -7.84 12.72 -3.31
CA ARG A 77 -9.20 13.12 -2.90
C ARG A 77 -10.30 12.30 -3.59
N ASP A 78 -10.08 11.90 -4.84
CA ASP A 78 -11.02 11.09 -5.61
C ASP A 78 -11.18 9.68 -5.02
N LEU A 79 -10.08 9.00 -4.71
CA LEU A 79 -10.14 7.71 -4.03
C LEU A 79 -10.65 7.85 -2.59
N GLU A 80 -10.25 8.90 -1.87
CA GLU A 80 -10.74 9.15 -0.50
C GLU A 80 -12.28 9.26 -0.47
N GLU A 81 -12.86 10.05 -1.37
CA GLU A 81 -14.31 10.23 -1.48
C GLU A 81 -15.02 8.90 -1.83
N LEU A 82 -14.44 8.10 -2.72
CA LEU A 82 -14.97 6.77 -3.06
C LEU A 82 -14.92 5.82 -1.86
N LEU A 83 -13.78 5.73 -1.17
CA LEU A 83 -13.64 4.88 0.02
C LEU A 83 -14.63 5.30 1.11
N ARG A 84 -14.78 6.61 1.37
CA ARG A 84 -15.72 7.12 2.39
C ARG A 84 -17.17 6.85 2.01
N SER A 85 -17.57 7.12 0.77
CA SER A 85 -18.95 6.91 0.30
C SER A 85 -19.36 5.43 0.33
N HIS A 86 -18.43 4.52 0.05
CA HIS A 86 -18.64 3.07 0.10
C HIS A 86 -18.35 2.46 1.47
N ARG A 87 -17.91 3.27 2.45
CA ARG A 87 -17.51 2.85 3.80
C ARG A 87 -16.42 1.76 3.80
N LEU A 88 -15.51 1.84 2.83
CA LEU A 88 -14.38 0.93 2.70
C LEU A 88 -13.17 1.45 3.51
N PRO A 89 -12.40 0.54 4.13
CA PRO A 89 -11.18 0.93 4.82
C PRO A 89 -10.08 1.35 3.83
N LEU A 90 -9.13 2.13 4.33
CA LEU A 90 -7.85 2.31 3.64
C LEU A 90 -7.10 0.97 3.61
N PHE A 91 -6.34 0.74 2.55
CA PHE A 91 -5.59 -0.48 2.30
C PHE A 91 -4.13 -0.17 2.00
N SER A 92 -3.26 -1.14 2.27
CA SER A 92 -1.83 -1.11 1.98
C SER A 92 -1.50 -1.69 0.60
N LEU A 93 -0.28 -1.42 0.14
CA LEU A 93 0.34 -1.84 -1.12
C LEU A 93 1.52 -2.79 -0.88
#